data_AF-A0A8T6G6J0-F1
#
_entry.id   AF-A0A8T6G6J0-F1
#
_cell.length_a   1.000
_cell.length_b   1.000
_cell.length_c   1.000
_cell.angle_alpha   90.00
_cell.angle_beta   90.00
_cell.angle_gamma   90.00
#
_symmetry.space_group_name_H-M   'P 1'
#
loop_
_entity.id
_entity.type
_entity.pdbx_description
1 polymer ?
#
loop_
_entity_poly.entity_id
_entity_poly.type
_entity_poly.pdbx_seq_one_letter_code
_entity_poly.pdbx_strand_id
1 'polypeptide(L)' 'MSVDGLNNPLRFTLTGGHAHDITQAYGLIDRIKSKYVINERGYDSLKFLERIV' A
#
# COMPACT_ATOMS: atom_id res chain seq x y z
N MET A 1 12.24 -1.97 13.33
CA MET A 1 11.96 -1.07 12.19
C MET A 1 12.71 -1.63 11.00
N SER A 2 12.05 -1.86 9.87
CA SER A 2 12.67 -2.43 8.66
C SER A 2 13.05 -1.31 7.69
N VAL A 3 14.12 -1.51 6.93
CA VAL A 3 14.62 -0.56 5.94
C VAL A 3 15.01 -1.27 4.65
N ASP A 4 15.01 -0.55 3.53
CA ASP A 4 15.58 -1.04 2.28
C ASP A 4 17.13 -0.96 2.28
N GLY A 5 17.76 -1.34 1.16
CA GLY A 5 19.21 -1.29 1.00
C GLY A 5 19.84 0.11 1.05
N LEU A 6 19.03 1.17 1.05
CA LEU A 6 19.44 2.57 1.14
C LEU A 6 19.05 3.21 2.48
N ASN A 7 18.56 2.42 3.44
CA ASN A 7 18.06 2.87 4.74
C ASN A 7 16.73 3.64 4.71
N ASN A 8 15.95 3.54 3.65
CA ASN A 8 14.60 4.11 3.64
C ASN A 8 13.68 3.23 4.50
N PRO A 9 12.88 3.81 5.42
CA PRO A 9 11.92 3.06 6.21
C PRO A 9 10.93 2.30 5.35
N LEU A 10 10.76 1.02 5.63
CA LEU A 10 9.77 0.17 4.98
C LEU A 10 8.56 -0.05 5.89
N ARG A 11 7.37 0.11 5.32
CA ARG A 11 6.09 -0.21 5.94
C ARG A 11 5.41 -1.28 5.10
N PHE A 12 5.11 -2.43 5.70
CA PHE A 12 4.38 -3.52 5.06
C PHE A 12 3.49 -4.22 6.09
N THR A 13 2.42 -4.84 5.61
CA THR A 13 1.53 -5.69 6.40
C THR A 13 1.54 -7.07 5.76
N LEU A 14 1.89 -8.10 6.54
CA LEU A 14 1.82 -9.49 6.09
C LEU A 14 0.42 -10.03 6.37
N THR A 15 -0.25 -10.53 5.33
CA THR A 15 -1.58 -11.15 5.43
C THR A 15 -1.46 -12.66 5.31
N GLY A 16 -2.51 -13.39 5.70
CA GLY A 16 -2.58 -14.84 5.53
C GLY A 16 -2.87 -15.31 4.09
N GLY A 17 -3.02 -14.40 3.12
CA GLY A 17 -3.20 -14.72 1.69
C GLY A 17 -4.58 -15.28 1.29
N HIS A 18 -5.60 -15.18 2.14
CA HIS A 18 -6.91 -15.82 1.91
C HIS A 18 -8.05 -14.89 1.47
N ALA A 19 -7.87 -13.57 1.43
CA ALA A 19 -8.91 -12.60 1.01
C ALA A 19 -8.31 -11.50 0.14
N HIS A 20 -9.13 -10.84 -0.69
CA HIS A 20 -8.72 -9.71 -1.53
C HIS A 20 -7.90 -8.67 -0.72
N ASP A 21 -6.58 -8.69 -0.85
CA ASP A 21 -5.65 -7.93 0.00
C ASP A 21 -5.81 -6.41 -0.12
N ILE A 22 -6.53 -5.94 -1.15
CA ILE A 22 -6.83 -4.53 -1.37
C ILE A 22 -7.51 -3.87 -0.16
N THR A 23 -8.26 -4.61 0.67
CA THR A 23 -8.86 -4.05 1.89
C THR A 23 -7.82 -3.69 2.95
N GLN A 24 -6.68 -4.40 2.99
CA GLN A 24 -5.59 -4.12 3.92
C GLN A 24 -4.77 -2.90 3.49
N ALA A 25 -4.74 -2.61 2.19
CA ALA A 25 -4.02 -1.48 1.64
C ALA A 25 -4.48 -0.14 2.25
N TYR A 26 -5.78 0.01 2.58
CA TYR A 26 -6.32 1.23 3.23
C TYR A 26 -5.64 1.54 4.57
N GLY A 27 -5.44 0.54 5.42
CA GLY A 27 -4.74 0.73 6.71
C GLY A 27 -3.24 0.96 6.54
N LEU A 28 -2.65 0.39 5.50
CA LEU A 28 -1.22 0.55 5.20
C LEU A 28 -0.88 1.97 4.77
N ILE A 29 -1.74 2.61 3.96
CA ILE A 29 -1.53 3.98 3.49
C ILE A 29 -2.07 5.05 4.45
N ASP A 30 -2.80 4.65 5.51
CA ASP A 30 -3.35 5.63 6.46
C ASP A 30 -2.24 6.53 7.02
N ARG A 31 -2.52 7.84 6.97
CA ARG A 31 -1.63 8.95 7.38
C ARG A 31 -0.33 9.08 6.60
N ILE A 32 -0.17 8.39 5.46
CA ILE A 32 0.95 8.62 4.54
C ILE A 32 0.52 9.65 3.49
N LYS A 33 1.32 10.72 3.34
CA LYS A 33 1.18 11.66 2.23
C LYS A 33 2.22 11.34 1.16
N SER A 34 1.76 10.87 0.01
CA SER A 34 2.60 10.51 -1.13
C SER A 34 2.33 11.44 -2.31
N LYS A 35 3.39 11.95 -2.94
CA LYS A 35 3.27 12.73 -4.19
C LYS A 35 2.99 11.86 -5.42
N TYR A 36 3.43 10.60 -5.36
CA TYR A 36 3.29 9.62 -6.43
C TYR A 36 3.00 8.25 -5.82
N VAL A 37 2.19 7.45 -6.51
CA VAL A 37 1.94 6.05 -6.14
C VAL A 37 2.15 5.16 -7.35
N ILE A 38 2.85 4.05 -7.12
CA ILE A 38 3.02 2.98 -8.09
C ILE A 38 2.12 1.84 -7.62
N ASN A 39 1.28 1.33 -8.52
CA ASN A 39 0.42 0.18 -8.28
C ASN A 39 0.51 -0.80 -9.46
N GLU A 40 0.10 -2.03 -9.24
CA GLU A 40 -0.04 -3.01 -10.32
C GLU A 40 -1.27 -2.72 -11.20
N ARG A 41 -1.23 -3.19 -12.46
CA ARG A 41 -2.29 -2.93 -13.45
C ARG A 41 -3.60 -3.70 -13.18
N GLY A 42 -3.53 -4.83 -12.47
CA GLY A 42 -4.59 -5.86 -12.45
C GLY A 42 -5.69 -5.70 -11.41
N TYR A 43 -5.56 -4.78 -10.44
CA TYR A 43 -6.57 -4.62 -9.40
C TYR A 43 -7.66 -3.61 -9.81
N ASP A 44 -8.91 -3.99 -9.56
CA ASP A 44 -10.08 -3.08 -9.50
C ASP A 44 -9.91 -2.13 -8.31
N SER A 45 -9.01 -1.17 -8.51
CA SER A 45 -8.45 -0.30 -7.48
C SER A 45 -8.88 1.15 -7.66
N LEU A 46 -9.86 1.43 -8.53
CA LEU A 46 -10.36 2.80 -8.74
C LEU A 46 -10.76 3.48 -7.42
N LYS A 47 -11.50 2.77 -6.56
CA LYS A 47 -11.87 3.25 -5.22
C LYS A 47 -10.67 3.46 -4.29
N PHE A 48 -9.61 2.69 -4.47
CA PHE A 48 -8.39 2.84 -3.68
C PHE A 48 -7.54 4.01 -4.18
N LEU A 49 -7.48 4.23 -5.50
CA LEU A 49 -6.84 5.40 -6.11
C LEU A 49 -7.47 6.70 -5.63
N GLU A 50 -8.80 6.77 -5.51
CA GLU A 50 -9.51 7.92 -4.93
C GLU A 50 -9.04 8.27 -3.51
N ARG A 51 -8.48 7.32 -2.76
CA ARG A 51 -8.00 7.53 -1.39
C ARG A 51 -6.56 8.06 -1.32
N ILE A 52 -5.83 7.95 -2.42
CA ILE A 52 -4.42 8.35 -2.53
C ILE A 52 -4.27 9.83 -2.93
N VAL A 53 -5.27 10.39 -3.63
CA VAL A 53 -5.25 11.75 -4.19
C VAL A 53 -5.59 12.82 -3.16
#